data_AF-C6PTR4-F1
#
_entry.id   AF-C6PTR4-F1
#
_cell.length_a   1.000
_cell.length_b   1.000
_cell.length_c   1.000
_cell.angle_alpha   90.00
_cell.angle_beta   90.00
_cell.angle_gamma   90.00
#
_symmetry.space_group_name_H-M   'P 1'
#
loop_
_entity.id
_entity.type
_entity.pdbx_description
1 polymer ?
#
loop_
_entity_poly.entity_id
_entity_poly.type
_entity_poly.pdbx_seq_one_letter_code
_entity_poly.pdbx_strand_id
1 'polypeptide(L)' 'MKKLKIKQNKLSRQDLADPFRHMSYYERLLKAGSIDLQNNHIVEELEDGYIKIKPIDESKLVK' A
#
# COMPACT_ATOMS: atom_id res chain seq x y z
N MET A 1 5.01 34.00 26.21
CA MET A 1 5.02 32.72 25.47
C MET A 1 3.83 32.68 24.52
N LYS A 2 4.07 32.62 23.19
CA LYS A 2 3.01 32.49 22.19
C LYS A 2 2.51 31.04 22.17
N LYS A 3 1.22 30.80 22.43
CA LYS A 3 0.61 29.47 22.32
C LYS A 3 0.29 29.18 20.84
N LEU A 4 0.89 28.13 20.28
CA LEU A 4 0.51 27.60 18.98
C LEU A 4 -0.82 26.85 19.12
N LYS A 5 -1.90 27.38 18.54
CA LYS A 5 -3.16 26.64 18.37
C LYS A 5 -3.04 25.78 17.11
N ILE A 6 -2.56 24.55 17.28
CA ILE A 6 -2.64 23.54 16.22
C ILE A 6 -4.10 23.11 16.12
N LYS A 7 -4.75 23.34 14.98
CA LYS A 7 -6.07 22.74 14.70
C LYS A 7 -5.88 21.22 14.70
N GLN A 8 -6.30 20.55 15.76
CA GLN A 8 -6.38 19.10 15.74
C GLN A 8 -7.52 18.71 14.80
N ASN A 9 -7.18 18.15 13.63
CA ASN A 9 -8.14 17.42 12.83
C ASN A 9 -8.69 16.30 13.73
N LYS A 10 -9.98 16.37 14.07
CA LYS A 10 -10.64 15.35 14.89
C LYS A 10 -10.82 14.09 14.05
N LEU A 11 -9.77 13.27 13.96
CA LEU A 11 -9.87 11.92 13.40
C LEU A 11 -10.76 11.09 14.33
N SER A 12 -11.79 10.46 13.78
CA SER A 12 -12.61 9.52 14.51
C SER A 12 -11.81 8.24 14.80
N ARG A 13 -12.28 7.42 15.76
CA ARG A 13 -11.66 6.10 16.02
C ARG A 13 -11.63 5.25 14.76
N GLN A 14 -12.65 5.37 13.90
CA GLN A 14 -12.75 4.68 12.64
C GLN A 14 -11.67 5.14 11.65
N ASP A 15 -11.39 6.44 11.58
CA ASP A 15 -10.35 6.98 10.69
C ASP A 15 -8.94 6.57 11.13
N LEU A 16 -8.74 6.39 12.44
CA LEU A 16 -7.49 5.87 12.98
C LEU A 16 -7.32 4.37 12.75
N ALA A 17 -8.42 3.61 12.83
CA ALA A 17 -8.41 2.17 12.61
C ALA A 17 -8.23 1.80 11.12
N ASP A 18 -8.83 2.59 10.22
CA ASP A 18 -8.65 2.46 8.77
C ASP A 18 -8.50 3.84 8.11
N PRO A 19 -7.26 4.32 7.93
CA PRO A 19 -6.97 5.58 7.26
C PRO A 19 -7.45 5.64 5.81
N PHE A 20 -7.75 4.49 5.20
CA PHE A 20 -8.17 4.39 3.81
C PHE A 20 -9.64 4.00 3.65
N ARG A 21 -10.45 4.09 4.71
CA ARG A 21 -11.89 3.74 4.71
C ARG A 21 -12.72 4.40 3.61
N HIS A 22 -12.24 5.50 3.05
CA HIS A 22 -12.90 6.26 1.98
C HIS A 22 -12.52 5.79 0.57
N MET A 23 -11.67 4.76 0.45
CA MET A 23 -11.19 4.24 -0.82
C MET A 23 -11.30 2.72 -0.83
N SER A 24 -11.56 2.16 -2.01
CA SER A 24 -11.47 0.73 -2.22
C SER A 24 -10.02 0.25 -2.22
N TYR A 25 -9.84 -1.06 -2.05
CA TYR A 25 -8.52 -1.69 -2.22
C TYR A 25 -7.92 -1.43 -3.61
N TYR A 26 -8.73 -1.51 -4.65
CA TYR A 26 -8.30 -1.28 -6.03
C TYR A 26 -7.82 0.16 -6.26
N GLU A 27 -8.56 1.15 -5.77
CA GLU A 27 -8.16 2.56 -5.85
C GLU A 27 -6.85 2.83 -5.09
N ARG A 28 -6.58 2.12 -4.00
CA ARG A 28 -5.29 2.18 -3.31
C ARG A 28 -4.15 1.68 -4.19
N LEU A 29 -4.34 0.54 -4.85
CA LEU A 29 -3.33 -0.04 -5.74
C LEU A 29 -2.98 0.91 -6.88
N LEU A 30 -4.01 1.50 -7.51
CA LEU A 30 -3.86 2.50 -8.58
C LEU A 30 -3.09 3.74 -8.09
N LYS A 31 -3.49 4.31 -6.95
CA LYS A 31 -2.84 5.52 -6.40
C LYS A 31 -1.41 5.28 -5.96
N ALA A 32 -1.10 4.09 -5.47
CA ALA A 32 0.25 3.71 -5.07
C ALA A 32 1.16 3.41 -6.27
N GLY A 33 0.64 3.32 -7.49
CA GLY A 33 1.41 2.86 -8.65
C GLY A 33 1.92 1.44 -8.44
N SER A 34 1.08 0.57 -7.88
CA SER A 34 1.49 -0.80 -7.54
C SER A 34 1.79 -1.61 -8.81
N ILE A 35 2.81 -2.45 -8.75
CA ILE A 35 3.15 -3.40 -9.82
C ILE A 35 2.08 -4.50 -9.86
N ASP A 36 1.56 -4.75 -11.06
CA ASP A 36 0.68 -5.89 -11.31
C ASP A 36 1.52 -7.16 -11.41
N LEU A 37 1.36 -8.07 -10.43
CA LEU A 37 2.05 -9.37 -10.39
C LEU A 37 1.25 -10.47 -11.10
N GLN A 38 0.02 -10.20 -11.58
CA GLN A 38 -0.76 -11.20 -12.29
C GLN A 38 -0.06 -11.58 -13.59
N ASN A 39 0.36 -12.84 -13.70
CA ASN A 39 1.18 -13.34 -14.81
C ASN A 39 2.47 -12.51 -15.04
N ASN A 40 2.99 -11.86 -14.00
CA ASN A 40 4.17 -10.99 -14.04
C ASN A 40 5.02 -11.19 -12.78
N HIS A 41 5.25 -12.44 -12.40
CA HIS A 41 6.08 -12.75 -11.26
C HIS A 41 6.89 -14.03 -11.49
N ILE A 42 8.02 -14.10 -10.80
CA ILE A 42 8.79 -15.31 -10.59
C ILE A 42 8.83 -15.63 -9.11
N VAL A 43 9.00 -16.91 -8.83
CA VAL A 43 9.08 -17.48 -7.49
C VAL A 43 10.50 -17.99 -7.30
N GLU A 44 11.18 -17.50 -6.28
CA GLU A 44 12.54 -17.89 -5.89
C GLU A 44 12.46 -18.59 -4.54
N GLU A 45 12.80 -19.87 -4.50
CA GLU A 45 12.92 -20.62 -3.25
C GLU A 45 14.21 -20.21 -2.53
N LEU A 46 14.09 -19.94 -1.23
CA LEU A 46 15.20 -19.60 -0.37
C LEU A 46 15.59 -20.84 0.46
N GLU A 47 16.89 -20.99 0.76
CA GLU A 47 17.43 -22.17 1.45
C GLU A 47 16.93 -22.32 2.90
N ASP A 48 16.33 -21.28 3.46
CA ASP A 48 15.75 -21.23 4.79
C ASP A 48 14.28 -21.69 4.83
N GLY A 49 13.77 -22.23 3.72
CA GLY A 49 12.40 -22.71 3.59
C GLY A 49 11.37 -21.62 3.30
N TYR A 50 11.81 -20.39 3.03
CA TYR A 50 10.95 -19.31 2.56
C TYR A 50 10.96 -19.20 1.05
N ILE A 51 10.02 -18.41 0.53
CA ILE A 51 9.88 -18.14 -0.88
C ILE A 51 9.82 -16.62 -1.08
N LYS A 52 10.52 -16.14 -2.10
CA LYS A 52 10.50 -14.75 -2.54
C LYS A 52 9.77 -14.63 -3.88
N ILE A 53 8.81 -13.72 -3.94
CA ILE A 53 8.12 -13.37 -5.19
C ILE A 53 8.73 -12.07 -5.72
N LYS A 54 9.18 -12.08 -6.98
CA LYS A 54 9.70 -10.88 -7.66
C LYS A 54 8.92 -10.61 -8.95
N PRO A 55 8.68 -9.34 -9.30
CA PRO A 55 8.12 -9.00 -10.60
C PRO A 55 9.09 -9.35 -11.74
N ILE A 56 8.55 -9.71 -12.90
CA ILE A 56 9.35 -9.89 -14.13
C ILE A 56 9.56 -8.52 -14.80
N ASP A 57 8.48 -7.75 -14.92
CA ASP A 57 8.45 -6.39 -15.43
C ASP A 57 7.95 -5.43 -14.34
N GLU A 58 8.85 -4.60 -13.82
CA GLU A 58 8.55 -3.58 -12.80
C GLU A 58 7.74 -2.40 -13.35
N SER A 59 7.65 -2.25 -14.67
CA SER A 59 6.88 -1.18 -15.32
C SER A 59 5.41 -1.54 -15.55
N LYS A 60 5.05 -2.81 -15.38
CA LYS A 60 3.67 -3.28 -15.52
C LYS A 60 2.87 -2.93 -14.25
N LEU A 61 2.23 -1.76 -14.26
CA LEU A 61 1.42 -1.28 -13.14
C LEU A 61 -0.05 -1.76 -13.23
N VAL A 62 -0.72 -1.83 -12.08
CA VAL A 62 -2.17 -2.03 -11.98
C VAL A 62 -2.88 -0.86 -12.70
N LYS A 63 -3.88 -1.17 -13.54
CA LYS A 63 -4.65 -0.21 -14.36
C LYS A 63 -6.13 -0.54 -14.31
#